data_AF-A0A2N3GGX4-F1
#
_entry.id   AF-A0A2N3GGX4-F1
#
_cell.length_a   1.000
_cell.length_b   1.000
_cell.length_c   1.000
_cell.angle_alpha   90.00
_cell.angle_beta   90.00
_cell.angle_gamma   90.00
#
_symmetry.space_group_name_H-M   'P 1'
#
loop_
_entity.id
_entity.type
_entity.pdbx_description
1 polymer ?
#
loop_
_entity_poly.entity_id
_entity_poly.type
_entity_poly.pdbx_seq_one_letter_code
_entity_poly.pdbx_strand_id
1 'polypeptide(L)'
;MIAAGAVAISMSGCSMIPGLGSQTGVQACAAVSTELSKAMESFQTAISGATNDPDAAIKALAQLGTDLKAARTKVTNADVGAALDKAIAGVEEMSSLIQGSDQAMTSDEFQTAATDVQTAFTDLAKACTKI
;
A
#
# COMPACT_ATOMS: atom_id res chain seq x y z
N MET A 1 0.98 25.51 -48.03
CA MET A 1 1.56 24.18 -48.30
C MET A 1 2.31 23.74 -47.05
N ILE A 2 1.79 22.68 -46.41
CA ILE A 2 2.46 21.59 -45.66
C ILE A 2 3.68 21.93 -44.78
N ALA A 3 3.55 21.71 -43.46
CA ALA A 3 4.24 20.60 -42.78
C ALA A 3 3.76 20.44 -41.32
N ALA A 4 3.02 19.36 -41.08
CA ALA A 4 2.90 18.74 -39.77
C ALA A 4 4.27 18.15 -39.39
N GLY A 5 4.72 18.39 -38.17
CA GLY A 5 5.94 17.81 -37.61
C GLY A 5 5.71 17.41 -36.17
N ALA A 6 5.26 16.17 -35.97
CA ALA A 6 5.33 15.49 -34.69
C ALA A 6 6.80 15.29 -34.29
N VAL A 7 7.18 15.78 -33.12
CA VAL A 7 8.42 15.41 -32.40
C VAL A 7 7.98 15.12 -30.97
N ALA A 8 7.54 13.89 -30.71
CA ALA A 8 8.34 12.78 -30.23
C ALA A 8 8.52 12.83 -28.70
N ILE A 9 7.72 11.98 -28.07
CA ILE A 9 7.94 11.40 -26.75
C ILE A 9 9.42 11.01 -26.62
N SER A 10 10.21 11.75 -25.83
CA SER A 10 11.44 11.24 -25.24
C SER A 10 11.18 10.77 -23.81
N MET A 11 10.22 9.85 -23.67
CA MET A 11 10.26 8.83 -22.62
C MET A 11 11.40 7.87 -22.95
N SER A 12 12.65 8.31 -22.79
CA SER A 12 13.84 7.47 -22.92
C SER A 12 15.04 8.25 -22.37
N GLY A 13 15.39 8.00 -21.10
CA GLY A 13 16.74 8.31 -20.64
C GLY A 13 16.94 9.56 -19.78
N CYS A 14 16.10 9.81 -18.77
CA CYS A 14 16.65 10.44 -17.56
C CYS A 14 17.53 9.41 -16.87
N SER A 15 18.80 9.40 -17.30
CA SER A 15 19.98 8.95 -16.58
C SER A 15 19.68 8.23 -15.26
N MET A 16 19.47 6.92 -15.34
CA MET A 16 19.66 6.02 -14.20
C MET A 16 21.16 5.98 -13.91
N ILE A 17 21.69 7.07 -13.35
CA ILE A 17 22.94 7.06 -12.61
C ILE A 17 22.58 6.35 -11.31
N PRO A 18 23.19 5.19 -11.01
CA PRO A 18 23.02 4.57 -9.70
C PRO A 18 23.52 5.56 -8.65
N GLY A 19 22.61 6.27 -7.99
CA GLY A 19 22.93 7.29 -6.97
C GLY A 19 22.37 8.71 -7.16
N LEU A 20 21.63 9.03 -8.25
CA LEU A 20 20.95 10.35 -8.38
C LEU A 20 19.43 10.20 -8.49
N GLY A 21 18.74 10.54 -7.39
CA GLY A 21 17.31 10.84 -7.38
C GLY A 21 16.42 9.68 -6.96
N SER A 22 16.16 9.57 -5.64
CA SER A 22 15.01 8.84 -5.11
C SER A 22 13.75 9.28 -5.87
N GLN A 23 12.80 8.37 -6.12
CA GLN A 23 11.49 8.74 -6.68
C GLN A 23 10.90 9.92 -5.88
N THR A 24 10.22 10.86 -6.55
CA THR A 24 9.33 11.79 -5.82
C THR A 24 8.16 11.01 -5.22
N GLY A 25 7.44 11.59 -4.25
CA GLY A 25 6.25 10.94 -3.67
C GLY A 25 5.23 10.53 -4.74
N VAL A 26 5.01 11.42 -5.71
CA VAL A 26 4.08 11.20 -6.83
C VAL A 26 4.54 10.05 -7.73
N GLN A 27 5.84 9.98 -8.07
CA GLN A 27 6.39 8.89 -8.90
C GLN A 27 6.33 7.55 -8.18
N ALA A 28 6.66 7.52 -6.90
CA ALA A 28 6.58 6.33 -6.08
C ALA A 28 5.13 5.80 -6.01
N CYS A 29 4.15 6.67 -5.76
CA CYS A 29 2.75 6.24 -5.67
C CYS A 29 2.13 5.89 -7.03
N ALA A 30 2.55 6.52 -8.12
CA ALA A 30 2.16 6.08 -9.46
C ALA A 30 2.62 4.63 -9.72
N ALA A 31 3.85 4.28 -9.30
CA ALA A 31 4.43 2.95 -9.49
C ALA A 31 3.72 1.83 -8.70
N VAL A 32 2.98 2.18 -7.64
CA VAL A 32 2.27 1.22 -6.77
C VAL A 32 0.76 1.39 -6.77
N SER A 33 0.22 2.27 -7.61
CA SER A 33 -1.21 2.59 -7.62
C SER A 33 -2.11 1.36 -7.80
N THR A 34 -1.71 0.42 -8.65
CA THR A 34 -2.45 -0.83 -8.88
C THR A 34 -2.44 -1.74 -7.65
N GLU A 35 -1.28 -1.92 -7.03
CA GLU A 35 -1.15 -2.72 -5.81
C GLU A 35 -1.91 -2.08 -4.64
N LEU A 36 -1.91 -0.75 -4.55
CA LEU A 36 -2.66 -0.04 -3.51
C LEU A 36 -4.17 -0.16 -3.69
N SER A 37 -4.68 -0.11 -4.92
CA SER A 37 -6.11 -0.36 -5.16
C SER A 37 -6.52 -1.76 -4.73
N LYS A 38 -5.73 -2.79 -5.08
CA LYS A 38 -5.99 -4.18 -4.66
C LYS A 38 -5.88 -4.38 -3.15
N ALA A 39 -4.90 -3.73 -2.53
CA ALA A 39 -4.74 -3.70 -1.08
C ALA A 39 -6.00 -3.13 -0.42
N MET A 40 -6.51 -1.98 -0.87
CA MET A 40 -7.71 -1.37 -0.31
C MET A 40 -8.97 -2.24 -0.48
N GLU A 41 -9.15 -2.90 -1.63
CA GLU A 41 -10.24 -3.85 -1.85
C GLU A 41 -10.16 -5.05 -0.87
N SER A 42 -8.96 -5.59 -0.68
CA SER A 42 -8.70 -6.68 0.26
C SER A 42 -8.95 -6.23 1.71
N PHE A 43 -8.52 -5.02 2.08
CA PHE A 43 -8.79 -4.46 3.41
C PHE A 43 -10.28 -4.29 3.68
N GLN A 44 -11.03 -3.76 2.71
CA GLN A 44 -12.48 -3.58 2.84
C GLN A 44 -13.21 -4.92 2.96
N THR A 45 -12.76 -5.92 2.20
CA THR A 45 -13.24 -7.30 2.31
C THR A 45 -12.94 -7.88 3.70
N ALA A 46 -11.73 -7.69 4.21
CA ALA A 46 -11.32 -8.15 5.52
C ALA A 46 -12.19 -7.57 6.64
N ILE A 47 -12.40 -6.25 6.64
CA ILE A 47 -13.23 -5.59 7.66
C ILE A 47 -14.69 -6.04 7.57
N SER A 48 -15.23 -6.18 6.35
CA SER A 48 -16.63 -6.62 6.18
C SER A 48 -16.83 -8.08 6.58
N GLY A 49 -15.82 -8.93 6.36
CA GLY A 49 -15.84 -10.35 6.70
C GLY A 49 -15.53 -10.65 8.16
N ALA A 50 -14.78 -9.81 8.87
CA ALA A 50 -14.20 -10.11 10.19
C ALA A 50 -15.22 -10.64 11.23
N THR A 51 -16.46 -10.16 11.21
CA THR A 51 -17.50 -10.59 12.16
C THR A 51 -18.26 -11.85 11.73
N ASN A 52 -18.38 -12.11 10.43
CA ASN A 52 -19.27 -13.16 9.88
C ASN A 52 -18.52 -14.35 9.28
N ASP A 53 -17.30 -14.12 8.80
CA ASP A 53 -16.41 -15.09 8.17
C ASP A 53 -14.95 -14.72 8.49
N PRO A 54 -14.47 -15.10 9.69
CA PRO A 54 -13.13 -14.77 10.14
C PRO A 54 -12.06 -15.40 9.23
N ASP A 55 -12.30 -16.58 8.64
CA ASP A 55 -11.36 -17.21 7.70
C ASP A 55 -11.20 -16.40 6.41
N ALA A 56 -12.30 -15.89 5.85
CA ALA A 56 -12.25 -14.99 4.71
C ALA A 56 -11.52 -13.68 5.06
N ALA A 57 -11.73 -13.15 6.27
CA ALA A 57 -11.03 -11.97 6.74
C ALA A 57 -9.52 -12.19 6.86
N ILE A 58 -9.08 -13.30 7.47
CA ILE A 58 -7.65 -13.66 7.57
C ILE A 58 -7.03 -13.77 6.17
N LYS A 59 -7.70 -14.44 5.23
CA LYS A 59 -7.21 -14.55 3.84
C LYS A 59 -7.10 -13.19 3.15
N ALA A 60 -8.08 -12.33 3.34
CA ALA A 60 -8.08 -10.99 2.78
C ALA A 60 -6.94 -10.13 3.38
N LEU A 61 -6.62 -10.29 4.67
CA LEU A 61 -5.47 -9.62 5.30
C LEU A 61 -4.13 -10.17 4.84
N ALA A 62 -4.02 -11.49 4.66
CA ALA A 62 -2.82 -12.09 4.08
C ALA A 62 -2.58 -11.59 2.64
N GLN A 63 -3.65 -11.45 1.84
CA GLN A 63 -3.57 -10.89 0.49
C GLN A 63 -3.18 -9.41 0.53
N LEU A 64 -3.81 -8.62 1.40
CA LEU A 64 -3.47 -7.22 1.63
C LEU A 64 -1.98 -7.05 1.98
N GLY A 65 -1.46 -7.84 2.92
CA GLY A 65 -0.05 -7.81 3.30
C GLY A 65 0.88 -8.18 2.12
N THR A 66 0.46 -9.13 1.28
CA THR A 66 1.18 -9.52 0.06
C THR A 66 1.23 -8.37 -0.96
N ASP A 67 0.09 -7.72 -1.20
CA ASP A 67 -0.01 -6.60 -2.15
C ASP A 67 0.80 -5.39 -1.67
N LEU A 68 0.77 -5.09 -0.37
CA LEU A 68 1.59 -4.02 0.22
C LEU A 68 3.09 -4.33 0.15
N LYS A 69 3.51 -5.59 0.39
CA LYS A 69 4.90 -6.01 0.20
C LYS A 69 5.31 -5.89 -1.27
N ALA A 70 4.46 -6.30 -2.20
CA ALA A 70 4.71 -6.13 -3.63
C ALA A 70 4.87 -4.65 -4.01
N ALA A 71 3.99 -3.77 -3.51
CA ALA A 71 4.11 -2.32 -3.66
C ALA A 71 5.47 -1.82 -3.13
N ARG A 72 5.85 -2.24 -1.91
CA ARG A 72 7.09 -1.81 -1.26
C ARG A 72 8.35 -2.10 -2.07
N THR A 73 8.38 -3.22 -2.81
CA THR A 73 9.51 -3.56 -3.70
C THR A 73 9.70 -2.61 -4.88
N LYS A 74 8.66 -1.86 -5.25
CA LYS A 74 8.68 -0.91 -6.38
C LYS A 74 9.00 0.54 -5.96
N VAL A 75 9.11 0.78 -4.65
CA VAL A 75 9.29 2.11 -4.08
C VAL A 75 10.72 2.32 -3.61
N THR A 76 11.35 3.36 -4.12
CA THR A 76 12.67 3.85 -3.70
C THR A 76 12.60 5.15 -2.90
N ASN A 77 11.44 5.83 -2.91
CA ASN A 77 11.21 7.00 -2.05
C ASN A 77 11.12 6.56 -0.57
N ALA A 78 11.93 7.18 0.30
CA ALA A 78 12.02 6.79 1.70
C ALA A 78 10.72 7.06 2.49
N ASP A 79 10.04 8.18 2.23
CA ASP A 79 8.79 8.54 2.92
C ASP A 79 7.65 7.58 2.54
N VAL A 80 7.49 7.29 1.24
CA VAL A 80 6.49 6.33 0.74
C VAL A 80 6.84 4.92 1.17
N GLY A 81 8.12 4.55 1.15
CA GLY A 81 8.61 3.26 1.63
C GLY A 81 8.31 3.05 3.10
N ALA A 82 8.61 4.04 3.96
CA ALA A 82 8.32 3.98 5.38
C ALA A 82 6.81 3.91 5.68
N ALA A 83 5.98 4.62 4.89
CA ALA A 83 4.53 4.53 5.03
C ALA A 83 3.99 3.15 4.63
N LEU A 84 4.53 2.53 3.58
CA LEU A 84 4.23 1.15 3.20
C LEU A 84 4.70 0.15 4.27
N ASP A 85 5.89 0.35 4.85
CA ASP A 85 6.42 -0.50 5.92
C ASP A 85 5.51 -0.46 7.17
N LYS A 86 5.00 0.73 7.54
CA LYS A 86 3.99 0.88 8.59
C LYS A 86 2.69 0.14 8.25
N ALA A 87 2.20 0.25 7.02
CA ALA A 87 0.98 -0.41 6.59
C ALA A 87 1.13 -1.94 6.64
N ILE A 88 2.29 -2.47 6.20
CA ILE A 88 2.61 -3.90 6.29
C ILE A 88 2.59 -4.37 7.74
N ALA A 89 3.26 -3.63 8.64
CA ALA A 89 3.32 -3.97 10.06
C ALA A 89 1.92 -4.02 10.70
N GLY A 90 1.06 -3.02 10.44
CA GLY A 90 -0.30 -2.99 10.98
C GLY A 90 -1.17 -4.15 10.47
N VAL A 91 -0.97 -4.59 9.22
CA VAL A 91 -1.69 -5.74 8.65
C VAL A 91 -1.19 -7.06 9.22
N GLU A 92 0.12 -7.20 9.45
CA GLU A 92 0.69 -8.37 10.12
C GLU A 92 0.22 -8.47 11.57
N GLU A 93 0.15 -7.35 12.28
CA GLU A 93 -0.40 -7.28 13.63
C GLU A 93 -1.88 -7.66 13.65
N MET A 94 -2.69 -7.10 12.75
CA MET A 94 -4.12 -7.46 12.66
C MET A 94 -4.31 -8.94 12.30
N SER A 95 -3.47 -9.49 11.42
CA SER A 95 -3.50 -10.91 11.08
C SER A 95 -3.11 -11.80 12.27
N SER A 96 -2.10 -11.38 13.05
CA SER A 96 -1.65 -12.08 14.25
C SER A 96 -2.71 -12.06 15.35
N LEU A 97 -3.40 -10.94 15.53
CA LEU A 97 -4.50 -10.83 16.48
C LEU A 97 -5.64 -11.81 16.11
N ILE A 98 -6.02 -11.89 14.84
CA ILE A 98 -7.10 -12.81 14.43
C ILE A 98 -6.66 -14.27 14.52
N GLN A 99 -5.40 -14.61 14.18
CA GLN A 99 -4.89 -16.00 14.24
C GLN A 99 -4.59 -16.49 15.67
N GLY A 100 -4.17 -15.59 16.57
CA GLY A 100 -3.84 -15.93 17.95
C GLY A 100 -5.05 -16.00 18.89
N SER A 101 -6.23 -15.60 18.41
CA SER A 101 -7.44 -15.52 19.23
C SER A 101 -8.26 -16.80 19.12
N ASP A 102 -8.12 -17.71 20.10
CA ASP A 102 -9.09 -18.79 20.37
C ASP A 102 -10.45 -18.25 20.89
N GLN A 103 -10.54 -16.93 21.12
CA GLN A 103 -11.75 -16.22 21.54
C GLN A 103 -12.09 -15.14 20.51
N ALA A 104 -13.36 -14.74 20.42
CA ALA A 104 -13.74 -13.61 19.58
C ALA A 104 -12.88 -12.38 19.96
N MET A 105 -12.12 -11.86 19.00
CA MET A 105 -11.29 -10.68 19.18
C MET A 105 -12.10 -9.57 19.85
N THR A 106 -11.53 -8.92 20.87
CA THR A 106 -12.26 -7.82 21.51
C THR A 106 -12.42 -6.70 20.48
N SER A 107 -13.58 -6.02 20.50
CA SER A 107 -13.86 -4.96 19.52
C SER A 107 -12.84 -3.81 19.59
N ASP A 108 -12.16 -3.64 20.73
CA ASP A 108 -11.18 -2.58 20.97
C ASP A 108 -9.83 -2.88 20.29
N GLU A 109 -9.32 -4.12 20.37
CA GLU A 109 -8.08 -4.53 19.70
C GLU A 109 -8.24 -4.49 18.17
N PHE A 110 -9.40 -4.95 17.66
CA PHE A 110 -9.71 -4.85 16.24
C PHE A 110 -9.79 -3.40 15.77
N GLN A 111 -10.48 -2.54 16.52
CA GLN A 111 -10.62 -1.14 16.16
C GLN A 111 -9.29 -0.41 16.19
N THR A 112 -8.41 -0.73 17.14
CA THR A 112 -7.06 -0.17 17.21
C THR A 112 -6.26 -0.56 15.97
N ALA A 113 -6.16 -1.86 15.68
CA ALA A 113 -5.43 -2.36 14.51
C ALA A 113 -6.01 -1.81 13.19
N ALA A 114 -7.34 -1.75 13.06
CA ALA A 114 -7.99 -1.17 11.89
C ALA A 114 -7.70 0.35 11.76
N THR A 115 -7.65 1.08 12.88
CA THR A 115 -7.30 2.50 12.92
C THR A 115 -5.83 2.72 12.53
N ASP A 116 -4.93 1.85 12.97
CA ASP A 116 -3.51 1.92 12.62
C ASP A 116 -3.29 1.67 11.14
N VAL A 117 -3.97 0.67 10.56
CA VAL A 117 -3.94 0.43 9.11
C VAL A 117 -4.52 1.63 8.33
N GLN A 118 -5.65 2.20 8.76
CA GLN A 118 -6.22 3.40 8.13
C GLN A 118 -5.28 4.61 8.24
N THR A 119 -4.60 4.77 9.38
CA THR A 119 -3.62 5.82 9.62
C THR A 119 -2.41 5.62 8.70
N ALA A 120 -1.93 4.39 8.54
CA ALA A 120 -0.84 4.07 7.63
C ALA A 120 -1.20 4.38 6.17
N PHE A 121 -2.42 4.07 5.72
CA PHE A 121 -2.91 4.47 4.40
C PHE A 121 -3.03 6.00 4.25
N THR A 122 -3.42 6.70 5.31
CA THR A 122 -3.47 8.17 5.32
C THR A 122 -2.06 8.79 5.22
N ASP A 123 -1.10 8.25 5.97
CA ASP A 123 0.30 8.64 5.90
C ASP A 123 0.90 8.35 4.53
N LEU A 124 0.53 7.21 3.93
CA LEU A 124 0.91 6.87 2.57
C LEU A 124 0.36 7.89 1.57
N ALA A 125 -0.92 8.23 1.65
CA ALA A 125 -1.53 9.25 0.80
C ALA A 125 -0.82 10.61 0.95
N LYS A 126 -0.47 11.01 2.17
CA LYS A 126 0.34 12.23 2.40
C LYS A 126 1.72 12.13 1.76
N ALA A 127 2.40 10.99 1.91
CA ALA A 127 3.70 10.74 1.29
C ALA A 127 3.62 10.80 -0.25
N CYS A 128 2.51 10.36 -0.85
CA CYS A 128 2.25 10.46 -2.29
C CYS A 128 2.16 11.91 -2.79
N THR A 129 1.73 12.85 -1.94
CA THR A 129 1.55 14.27 -2.31
C THR A 129 2.78 15.14 -2.06
N LYS A 130 3.81 14.60 -1.40
CA LYS A 130 5.08 15.31 -1.19
C LYS A 130 5.88 15.32 -2.50
N ILE A 131 6.31 16.52 -2.90
CA ILE A 131 7.10 16.79 -4.12
C ILE A 131 8.58 16.84 -3.73
#